data_AF-A0A1V6N0M7-F1
#
_entry.id   AF-A0A1V6N0M7-F1
#
_cell.length_a   1.000
_cell.length_b   1.000
_cell.length_c   1.000
_cell.angle_alpha   90.00
_cell.angle_beta   90.00
_cell.angle_gamma   90.00
#
_symmetry.space_group_name_H-M   'P 1'
#
loop_
_entity.id
_entity.type
_entity.pdbx_description
1 polymer ?
#
loop_
_entity_poly.entity_id
_entity_poly.type
_entity_poly.pdbx_seq_one_letter_code
_entity_poly.pdbx_strand_id
1 'polypeptide(L)'
;MLELYKKMVNEAIAAQRADVSTVKKNRGKEFKVKDAASYVKVAGDMKAIDGQAQSVIDLHVDSVNTHFNTLTSLTDTVRPEDDPFVEHYQTPAILEILCEEDEEFKNSLKTFISTIDDCEALIGREVIRRYGGFYGPTCVVDFALIPGSTSNVVNQILIETKIPEAHKQAILAAKSWGMNTSYGIGEVFSNELESGTTAAEAVKKEIAIIKKIYETPIDAQAELMDDFGHTSFDVRKYMSKYKKEMRNTTIAAVEDGVHYGNIVTVPAYCVGDISHHIAQSTYNMCKDDMIMGIIEATTDVIDNTLNANLNNYKSEFDVLSLATGSSAAAVEYILELDGFNAPMIVDLLTKRFHNFVQQYPDRGAAAELHNCDFMDMIYRGWGYTDKARRMRSSEDEDLTPIVNGFEVDLDPVRTNDIVMNPQRYTYPACAISVRFSSLMRLADYPCLLTSEPVTATLMTNIIALHKDSPAAPVRGCKNCASAALVDFRHHYCQWREAV
;
A
#
# COMPACT_ATOMS: atom_id res chain seq x y z
N MET A 1 -8.03 -25.38 11.18
CA MET A 1 -7.71 -24.05 11.76
C MET A 1 -6.23 -23.89 12.07
N LEU A 2 -5.61 -24.67 12.97
CA LEU A 2 -4.16 -24.54 13.26
C LEU A 2 -3.28 -24.68 11.99
N GLU A 3 -3.60 -25.63 11.12
CA GLU A 3 -2.91 -25.82 9.84
C GLU A 3 -2.99 -24.57 8.94
N LEU A 4 -4.17 -23.97 8.82
CA LEU A 4 -4.39 -22.71 8.11
C LEU A 4 -3.55 -21.58 8.68
N TYR A 5 -3.57 -21.37 10.00
CA TYR A 5 -2.81 -20.29 10.63
C TYR A 5 -1.30 -20.49 10.46
N LYS A 6 -0.81 -21.73 10.59
CA LYS A 6 0.59 -22.07 10.34
C LYS A 6 0.98 -21.80 8.90
N LYS A 7 0.12 -22.16 7.93
CA LYS A 7 0.33 -21.85 6.51
C LYS A 7 0.43 -20.34 6.29
N MET A 8 -0.56 -19.57 6.75
CA MET A 8 -0.59 -18.12 6.62
C MET A 8 0.66 -17.45 7.18
N VAL A 9 1.06 -17.81 8.41
CA VAL A 9 2.28 -17.27 9.04
C VAL A 9 3.53 -17.66 8.25
N ASN A 10 3.67 -18.92 7.85
CA ASN A 10 4.85 -19.39 7.12
C ASN A 10 5.00 -18.70 5.76
N GLU A 11 3.93 -18.59 4.99
CA GLU A 11 3.95 -17.94 3.67
C GLU A 11 4.30 -16.45 3.80
N ALA A 12 3.64 -15.75 4.73
CA ALA A 12 3.85 -14.32 4.92
C ALA A 12 5.27 -13.98 5.41
N ILE A 13 5.78 -14.73 6.39
CA ILE A 13 7.15 -14.56 6.87
C ILE A 13 8.17 -14.97 5.80
N ALA A 14 7.90 -16.02 5.01
CA ALA A 14 8.79 -16.41 3.92
C ALA A 14 8.93 -15.31 2.86
N ALA A 15 7.83 -14.63 2.51
CA ALA A 15 7.85 -13.47 1.62
C ALA A 15 8.73 -12.34 2.19
N GLN A 16 8.44 -11.86 3.40
CA GLN A 16 9.24 -10.80 4.05
C GLN A 16 10.72 -11.17 4.17
N ARG A 17 11.04 -12.42 4.54
CA ARG A 17 12.42 -12.87 4.68
C ARG A 17 13.15 -12.95 3.34
N ALA A 18 12.45 -13.31 2.26
CA ALA A 18 13.03 -13.31 0.92
C ALA A 18 13.48 -11.90 0.52
N ASP A 19 12.62 -10.91 0.76
CA ASP A 19 12.88 -9.50 0.50
C ASP A 19 14.02 -8.95 1.34
N VAL A 20 13.88 -9.03 2.67
CA VAL A 20 14.86 -8.50 3.62
C VAL A 20 16.24 -9.12 3.42
N SER A 21 16.32 -10.43 3.16
CA SER A 21 17.60 -11.10 2.90
C SER A 21 18.23 -10.67 1.57
N THR A 22 17.40 -10.45 0.54
CA THR A 22 17.87 -10.01 -0.77
C THR A 22 18.39 -8.57 -0.69
N VAL A 23 17.62 -7.68 -0.07
CA VAL A 23 18.02 -6.29 0.19
C VAL A 23 19.29 -6.24 1.03
N LYS A 24 19.40 -6.99 2.12
CA LYS A 24 20.62 -7.03 2.95
C LYS A 24 21.85 -7.47 2.18
N LYS A 25 21.69 -8.46 1.29
CA LYS A 25 22.80 -9.00 0.46
C LYS A 25 23.23 -8.02 -0.63
N ASN A 26 22.30 -7.25 -1.17
CA ASN A 26 22.52 -6.44 -2.37
C ASN A 26 22.51 -4.93 -2.15
N ARG A 27 22.15 -4.44 -0.95
CA ARG A 27 22.23 -3.03 -0.58
C ARG A 27 23.59 -2.44 -0.94
N GLY A 28 23.57 -1.27 -1.56
CA GLY A 28 24.76 -0.63 -2.11
C GLY A 28 25.22 -1.08 -3.50
N LYS A 29 24.57 -2.09 -4.10
CA LYS A 29 24.85 -2.53 -5.48
C LYS A 29 23.80 -1.98 -6.46
N GLU A 30 24.07 -2.20 -7.75
CA GLU A 30 23.08 -2.00 -8.81
C GLU A 30 22.00 -3.09 -8.71
N PHE A 31 20.74 -2.68 -8.71
CA PHE A 31 19.60 -3.58 -8.74
C PHE A 31 19.48 -4.30 -10.08
N LYS A 32 19.14 -5.58 -10.04
CA LYS A 32 18.71 -6.35 -11.22
C LYS A 32 17.34 -6.96 -10.95
N VAL A 33 16.44 -6.95 -11.94
CA VAL A 33 15.10 -7.56 -11.81
C VAL A 33 15.17 -8.99 -11.28
N LYS A 34 16.19 -9.75 -11.73
CA LYS A 34 16.46 -11.13 -11.30
C LYS A 34 16.79 -11.30 -9.81
N ASP A 35 17.13 -10.23 -9.09
CA ASP A 35 17.35 -10.29 -7.64
C ASP A 35 16.07 -10.73 -6.91
N ALA A 36 14.89 -10.41 -7.45
CA ALA A 36 13.60 -10.79 -6.87
C ALA A 36 13.25 -12.29 -7.04
N ALA A 37 14.13 -13.12 -7.61
CA ALA A 37 13.86 -14.54 -7.83
C ALA A 37 13.60 -15.33 -6.53
N SER A 38 14.17 -14.90 -5.41
CA SER A 38 13.91 -15.49 -4.08
C SER A 38 12.44 -15.29 -3.68
N TYR A 39 11.92 -14.08 -3.85
CA TYR A 39 10.52 -13.74 -3.62
C TYR A 39 9.59 -14.52 -4.56
N VAL A 40 9.87 -14.49 -5.87
CA VAL A 40 9.06 -15.19 -6.87
C VAL A 40 8.91 -16.67 -6.54
N LYS A 41 9.98 -17.30 -6.04
CA LYS A 41 9.95 -18.69 -5.62
C LYS A 41 9.00 -18.91 -4.44
N VAL A 42 9.11 -18.11 -3.38
CA VAL A 42 8.28 -18.32 -2.18
C VAL A 42 6.80 -18.02 -2.44
N ALA A 43 6.51 -16.97 -3.22
CA ALA A 43 5.15 -16.67 -3.67
C ALA A 43 4.60 -17.80 -4.57
N GLY A 44 5.42 -18.33 -5.49
CA GLY A 44 5.05 -19.44 -6.37
C GLY A 44 4.81 -20.78 -5.67
N ASP A 45 5.27 -20.94 -4.42
CA ASP A 45 5.04 -22.15 -3.62
C ASP A 45 3.67 -22.12 -2.88
N MET A 46 2.95 -21.00 -2.91
CA MET A 46 1.62 -20.86 -2.30
C MET A 46 0.60 -21.80 -2.97
N LYS A 47 -0.25 -22.45 -2.14
CA LYS A 47 -1.30 -23.37 -2.60
C LYS A 47 -2.56 -23.19 -1.76
N ALA A 48 -3.74 -23.44 -2.33
CA ALA A 48 -4.94 -23.51 -1.50
C ALA A 48 -4.91 -24.78 -0.63
N ILE A 49 -5.45 -24.67 0.57
CA ILE A 49 -5.83 -25.82 1.40
C ILE A 49 -7.36 -25.90 1.51
N ASP A 50 -7.86 -26.92 2.20
CA ASP A 50 -9.31 -27.10 2.42
C ASP A 50 -10.00 -25.81 2.89
N GLY A 51 -11.02 -25.39 2.14
CA GLY A 51 -11.80 -24.17 2.41
C GLY A 51 -11.28 -22.91 1.70
N GLN A 52 -10.09 -22.94 1.08
CA GLN A 52 -9.59 -21.84 0.27
C GLN A 52 -9.89 -22.05 -1.22
N ALA A 53 -10.25 -20.96 -1.91
CA ALA A 53 -10.41 -20.93 -3.36
C ALA A 53 -9.04 -20.96 -4.06
N GLN A 54 -8.78 -22.01 -4.84
CA GLN A 54 -7.55 -22.14 -5.62
C GLN A 54 -7.43 -21.01 -6.65
N SER A 55 -8.53 -20.59 -7.27
CA SER A 55 -8.58 -19.47 -8.22
C SER A 55 -8.03 -18.16 -7.65
N VAL A 56 -8.21 -17.89 -6.35
CA VAL A 56 -7.63 -16.71 -5.68
C VAL A 56 -6.13 -16.85 -5.49
N ILE A 57 -5.65 -18.05 -5.12
CA ILE A 57 -4.21 -18.32 -5.00
C ILE A 57 -3.55 -18.23 -6.37
N ASP A 58 -4.20 -18.73 -7.43
CA ASP A 58 -3.72 -18.67 -8.80
C ASP A 58 -3.60 -17.21 -9.28
N LEU A 59 -4.57 -16.34 -8.95
CA LEU A 59 -4.45 -14.89 -9.25
C LEU A 59 -3.17 -14.27 -8.68
N HIS A 60 -2.78 -14.65 -7.46
CA HIS A 60 -1.54 -14.18 -6.83
C HIS A 60 -0.31 -14.79 -7.51
N VAL A 61 -0.25 -16.12 -7.58
CA VAL A 61 0.91 -16.88 -8.09
C VAL A 61 1.19 -16.53 -9.55
N ASP A 62 0.17 -16.53 -10.39
CA ASP A 62 0.31 -16.25 -11.82
C ASP A 62 0.63 -14.77 -12.06
N SER A 63 0.12 -13.85 -11.24
CA SER A 63 0.47 -12.43 -11.33
C SER A 63 1.95 -12.20 -11.03
N VAL A 64 2.46 -12.75 -9.92
CA VAL A 64 3.88 -12.66 -9.55
C VAL A 64 4.78 -13.21 -10.66
N ASN A 65 4.47 -14.41 -11.15
CA ASN A 65 5.23 -15.05 -12.21
C ASN A 65 5.16 -14.26 -13.52
N THR A 66 3.98 -13.80 -13.91
CA THR A 66 3.77 -13.03 -15.14
C THR A 66 4.51 -11.70 -15.08
N HIS A 67 4.43 -11.00 -13.95
CA HIS A 67 5.10 -9.73 -13.71
C HIS A 67 6.63 -9.89 -13.83
N PHE A 68 7.21 -10.83 -13.08
CA PHE A 68 8.65 -11.11 -13.11
C PHE A 68 9.16 -11.50 -14.51
N ASN A 69 8.46 -12.44 -15.17
CA ASN A 69 8.85 -12.92 -16.49
C ASN A 69 8.69 -11.85 -17.59
N THR A 70 7.71 -10.96 -17.43
CA THR A 70 7.50 -9.84 -18.35
C THR A 70 8.60 -8.80 -18.17
N LEU A 71 8.85 -8.33 -16.95
CA LEU A 71 9.93 -7.36 -16.68
C LEU A 71 11.30 -7.89 -17.10
N THR A 72 11.65 -9.12 -16.71
CA THR A 72 12.93 -9.75 -17.07
C THR A 72 13.12 -9.87 -18.59
N SER A 73 12.04 -9.91 -19.36
CA SER A 73 12.10 -9.93 -20.84
C SER A 73 12.22 -8.56 -21.49
N LEU A 74 12.01 -7.49 -20.73
CA LEU A 74 11.99 -6.11 -21.22
C LEU A 74 13.18 -5.29 -20.73
N THR A 75 13.68 -5.57 -19.53
CA THR A 75 14.82 -4.85 -18.95
C THR A 75 15.58 -5.71 -17.93
N ASP A 76 16.84 -5.36 -17.70
CA ASP A 76 17.66 -5.94 -16.62
C ASP A 76 17.51 -5.17 -15.30
N THR A 77 17.13 -3.89 -15.34
CA THR A 77 17.06 -3.00 -14.18
C THR A 77 15.94 -1.98 -14.33
N VAL A 78 15.49 -1.42 -13.20
CA VAL A 78 14.54 -0.32 -13.13
C VAL A 78 15.20 0.80 -12.33
N ARG A 79 15.14 2.03 -12.85
CA ARG A 79 15.76 3.18 -12.17
C ARG A 79 14.91 3.60 -10.95
N PRO A 80 15.51 4.22 -9.93
CA PRO A 80 14.78 4.66 -8.73
C PRO A 80 13.58 5.55 -9.00
N GLU A 81 13.65 6.39 -10.04
CA GLU A 81 12.56 7.32 -10.37
C GLU A 81 11.34 6.61 -10.98
N ASP A 82 11.53 5.41 -11.54
CA ASP A 82 10.47 4.64 -12.21
C ASP A 82 9.90 3.53 -11.32
N ASP A 83 10.64 3.09 -10.29
CA ASP A 83 10.24 1.99 -9.39
C ASP A 83 8.92 2.20 -8.60
N PRO A 84 8.46 3.43 -8.28
CA PRO A 84 7.18 3.60 -7.59
C PRO A 84 5.97 3.20 -8.45
N PHE A 85 6.11 3.17 -9.78
CA PHE A 85 4.99 2.96 -10.68
C PHE A 85 4.78 1.50 -11.08
N VAL A 86 5.70 0.61 -10.74
CA VAL A 86 5.77 -0.76 -11.24
C VAL A 86 4.58 -1.64 -10.82
N GLU A 87 3.93 -1.29 -9.71
CA GLU A 87 2.74 -1.95 -9.18
C GLU A 87 1.40 -1.42 -9.73
N HIS A 88 1.43 -0.38 -10.56
CA HIS A 88 0.22 0.26 -11.10
C HIS A 88 -0.22 -0.31 -12.47
N TYR A 89 0.47 -1.32 -12.99
CA TYR A 89 0.31 -1.81 -14.36
C TYR A 89 -0.64 -3.02 -14.49
N GLN A 90 -0.94 -3.69 -13.39
CA GLN A 90 -1.66 -4.97 -13.37
C GLN A 90 -3.16 -4.74 -13.57
N THR A 91 -3.78 -3.92 -12.72
CA THR A 91 -5.23 -3.67 -12.76
C THR A 91 -5.73 -3.06 -14.06
N PRO A 92 -5.01 -2.14 -14.74
CA PRO A 92 -5.40 -1.72 -16.07
C PRO A 92 -5.65 -2.87 -17.04
N ALA A 93 -4.75 -3.86 -17.05
CA ALA A 93 -4.89 -5.05 -17.88
C ALA A 93 -6.06 -5.95 -17.45
N ILE A 94 -6.23 -6.15 -16.14
CA ILE A 94 -7.33 -6.97 -15.59
C ILE A 94 -8.69 -6.35 -15.87
N LEU A 95 -8.85 -5.03 -15.72
CA LEU A 95 -10.09 -4.32 -16.05
C LEU A 95 -10.49 -4.48 -17.51
N GLU A 96 -9.54 -4.40 -18.44
CA GLU A 96 -9.84 -4.62 -19.85
C GLU A 96 -10.27 -6.06 -20.14
N ILE A 97 -9.66 -7.06 -19.47
CA ILE A 97 -10.12 -8.46 -19.57
C ILE A 97 -11.57 -8.56 -19.09
N LEU A 98 -11.88 -8.04 -17.89
CA LEU A 98 -13.24 -8.09 -17.36
C LEU A 98 -14.27 -7.43 -18.28
N CYS A 99 -13.92 -6.30 -18.91
CA CYS A 99 -14.81 -5.62 -19.86
C CYS A 99 -14.98 -6.36 -21.20
N GLU A 100 -14.02 -7.20 -21.59
CA GLU A 100 -14.09 -8.03 -22.79
C GLU A 100 -14.90 -9.31 -22.55
N GLU A 101 -14.85 -9.86 -21.34
CA GLU A 101 -15.50 -11.13 -20.99
C GLU A 101 -16.92 -10.94 -20.44
N ASP A 102 -17.22 -9.79 -19.81
CA ASP A 102 -18.51 -9.49 -19.18
C ASP A 102 -19.12 -8.18 -19.71
N GLU A 103 -20.11 -8.31 -20.60
CA GLU A 103 -20.84 -7.17 -21.18
C GLU A 103 -21.70 -6.41 -20.14
N GLU A 104 -22.18 -7.05 -19.07
CA GLU A 104 -22.95 -6.36 -18.02
C GLU A 104 -22.04 -5.46 -17.18
N PHE A 105 -20.86 -5.96 -16.81
CA PHE A 105 -19.84 -5.18 -16.12
C PHE A 105 -19.33 -4.02 -17.00
N LYS A 106 -19.04 -4.28 -18.28
CA LYS A 106 -18.66 -3.25 -19.26
C LYS A 106 -19.71 -2.14 -19.37
N ASN A 107 -21.00 -2.49 -19.40
CA ASN A 107 -22.08 -1.50 -19.43
C ASN A 107 -22.20 -0.72 -18.12
N SER A 108 -21.89 -1.35 -16.99
CA SER A 108 -21.82 -0.68 -15.69
C SER A 108 -20.65 0.32 -15.65
N LEU A 109 -19.49 -0.04 -16.18
CA LEU A 109 -18.34 0.85 -16.28
C LEU A 109 -18.63 2.06 -17.19
N LYS A 110 -19.28 1.85 -18.34
CA LYS A 110 -19.76 2.95 -19.21
C LYS A 110 -20.72 3.89 -18.49
N THR A 111 -21.63 3.33 -17.69
CA THR A 111 -22.58 4.14 -16.89
C THR A 111 -21.85 4.97 -15.83
N PHE A 112 -20.86 4.39 -15.17
CA PHE A 112 -19.99 5.11 -14.24
C PHE A 112 -19.21 6.24 -14.93
N ILE A 113 -18.58 5.97 -16.09
CA ILE A 113 -17.87 6.97 -16.90
C ILE A 113 -18.80 8.13 -17.31
N SER A 114 -20.04 7.84 -17.68
CA SER A 114 -21.03 8.88 -17.97
C SER A 114 -21.41 9.69 -16.73
N THR A 115 -21.51 9.03 -15.56
CA THR A 115 -21.86 9.72 -14.30
C THR A 115 -20.76 10.67 -13.84
N ILE A 116 -19.50 10.40 -14.19
CA ILE A 116 -18.36 11.30 -13.90
C ILE A 116 -18.58 12.69 -14.53
N ASP A 117 -19.15 12.77 -15.75
CA ASP A 117 -19.46 14.06 -16.39
C ASP A 117 -20.49 14.87 -15.58
N ASP A 118 -21.50 14.19 -15.04
CA ASP A 118 -22.56 14.82 -14.23
C ASP A 118 -22.06 15.25 -12.84
N CYS A 119 -20.87 14.79 -12.43
CA CYS A 119 -20.26 15.06 -11.13
C CYS A 119 -19.29 16.25 -11.12
N GLU A 120 -19.32 17.16 -12.12
CA GLU A 120 -18.40 18.31 -12.22
C GLU A 120 -18.33 19.12 -10.92
N ALA A 121 -19.48 19.45 -10.31
CA ALA A 121 -19.53 20.24 -9.08
C ALA A 121 -18.88 19.52 -7.87
N LEU A 122 -19.04 18.19 -7.81
CA LEU A 122 -18.42 17.36 -6.78
C LEU A 122 -16.91 17.30 -7.00
N ILE A 123 -16.47 16.94 -8.21
CA ILE A 123 -15.05 16.81 -8.55
C ILE A 123 -14.34 18.15 -8.36
N GLY A 124 -14.92 19.24 -8.87
CA GLY A 124 -14.40 20.60 -8.70
C GLY A 124 -14.22 21.00 -7.24
N ARG A 125 -15.19 20.69 -6.38
CA ARG A 125 -15.08 20.94 -4.93
C ARG A 125 -13.92 20.15 -4.31
N GLU A 126 -13.79 18.87 -4.65
CA GLU A 126 -12.77 17.99 -4.06
C GLU A 126 -11.35 18.37 -4.49
N VAL A 127 -11.14 18.69 -5.77
CA VAL A 127 -9.81 19.10 -6.25
C VAL A 127 -9.40 20.48 -5.73
N ILE A 128 -10.31 21.44 -5.60
CA ILE A 128 -10.01 22.74 -4.98
C ILE A 128 -9.59 22.55 -3.51
N ARG A 129 -10.31 21.69 -2.77
CA ARG A 129 -9.94 21.36 -1.38
C ARG A 129 -8.56 20.73 -1.30
N ARG A 130 -8.25 19.74 -2.16
CA ARG A 130 -6.93 19.09 -2.21
C ARG A 130 -5.82 20.07 -2.56
N TYR A 131 -6.03 20.89 -3.59
CA TYR A 131 -5.08 21.93 -4.01
C TYR A 131 -4.72 22.85 -2.84
N GLY A 132 -5.71 23.37 -2.12
CA GLY A 132 -5.51 24.23 -0.96
C GLY A 132 -5.00 23.51 0.31
N GLY A 133 -4.73 22.21 0.24
CA GLY A 133 -4.28 21.42 1.39
C GLY A 133 -5.35 21.23 2.47
N PHE A 134 -6.63 21.42 2.16
CA PHE A 134 -7.76 21.34 3.10
C PHE A 134 -7.82 20.01 3.85
N TYR A 135 -7.48 18.94 3.13
CA TYR A 135 -7.47 17.62 3.71
C TYR A 135 -6.17 17.29 4.43
N GLY A 136 -5.12 18.10 4.48
CA GLY A 136 -3.83 17.62 5.01
C GLY A 136 -3.24 16.49 4.14
N PRO A 137 -2.29 15.70 4.67
CA PRO A 137 -1.70 14.56 3.94
C PRO A 137 -2.75 13.53 3.52
N THR A 138 -2.68 13.05 2.27
CA THR A 138 -3.61 12.05 1.70
C THR A 138 -2.87 11.05 0.84
N CYS A 139 -3.47 9.89 0.60
CA CYS A 139 -2.92 8.87 -0.29
C CYS A 139 -3.54 8.93 -1.69
N VAL A 140 -2.76 8.49 -2.69
CA VAL A 140 -3.24 8.19 -4.05
C VAL A 140 -3.91 6.81 -4.09
N VAL A 141 -3.39 5.87 -3.29
CA VAL A 141 -3.87 4.50 -3.10
C VAL A 141 -4.30 4.37 -1.64
N ASP A 142 -5.55 3.95 -1.38
CA ASP A 142 -6.06 3.82 -0.02
C ASP A 142 -6.44 2.38 0.31
N PHE A 143 -5.79 1.79 1.31
CA PHE A 143 -6.23 0.50 1.81
C PHE A 143 -7.56 0.57 2.59
N ALA A 144 -7.86 1.72 3.15
CA ALA A 144 -9.14 2.09 3.75
C ALA A 144 -9.40 3.57 3.44
N LEU A 145 -10.64 3.98 3.20
CA LEU A 145 -10.95 5.34 2.74
C LEU A 145 -10.33 6.42 3.65
N ILE A 146 -9.72 7.43 3.04
CA ILE A 146 -9.15 8.61 3.71
C ILE A 146 -9.89 9.85 3.21
N PRO A 147 -10.18 10.84 4.07
CA PRO A 147 -10.74 12.12 3.64
C PRO A 147 -10.04 12.72 2.40
N GLY A 148 -10.82 12.90 1.33
CA GLY A 148 -10.37 13.55 0.11
C GLY A 148 -9.41 12.75 -0.75
N SER A 149 -9.11 11.48 -0.43
CA SER A 149 -8.27 10.62 -1.26
C SER A 149 -8.94 10.24 -2.59
N THR A 150 -8.18 9.65 -3.52
CA THR A 150 -8.74 9.24 -4.83
C THR A 150 -9.89 8.25 -4.66
N SER A 151 -9.72 7.22 -3.82
CA SER A 151 -10.77 6.22 -3.56
C SER A 151 -12.00 6.84 -2.91
N ASN A 152 -11.80 7.83 -2.02
CA ASN A 152 -12.90 8.55 -1.39
C ASN A 152 -13.74 9.32 -2.41
N VAL A 153 -13.12 10.02 -3.36
CA VAL A 153 -13.87 10.75 -4.39
C VAL A 153 -14.56 9.79 -5.38
N VAL A 154 -13.90 8.70 -5.77
CA VAL A 154 -14.52 7.64 -6.59
C VAL A 154 -15.75 7.06 -5.90
N ASN A 155 -15.68 6.81 -4.58
CA ASN A 155 -16.83 6.35 -3.81
C ASN A 155 -18.01 7.34 -3.88
N GLN A 156 -17.76 8.65 -3.78
CA GLN A 156 -18.83 9.66 -3.89
C GLN A 156 -19.55 9.61 -5.23
N ILE A 157 -18.80 9.40 -6.33
CA ILE A 157 -19.37 9.29 -7.68
C ILE A 157 -20.17 7.97 -7.80
N LEU A 158 -19.66 6.87 -7.24
CA LEU A 158 -20.34 5.58 -7.26
C LEU A 158 -21.65 5.55 -6.47
N ILE A 159 -21.77 6.34 -5.39
CA ILE A 159 -23.04 6.51 -4.66
C ILE A 159 -24.12 7.05 -5.61
N GLU A 160 -23.79 8.02 -6.46
CA GLU A 160 -24.71 8.62 -7.44
C GLU A 160 -24.95 7.73 -8.67
N THR A 161 -24.04 6.80 -8.94
CA THR A 161 -24.12 5.91 -10.10
C THR A 161 -25.15 4.79 -9.90
N LYS A 162 -26.04 4.59 -10.88
CA LYS A 162 -27.09 3.56 -10.83
C LYS A 162 -26.67 2.28 -11.56
N ILE A 163 -25.88 1.45 -10.88
CA ILE A 163 -25.39 0.15 -11.36
C ILE A 163 -25.46 -0.90 -10.22
N PRO A 164 -25.33 -2.21 -10.51
CA PRO A 164 -25.30 -3.25 -9.47
C PRO A 164 -24.23 -3.00 -8.41
N GLU A 165 -24.55 -3.33 -7.15
CA GLU A 165 -23.67 -3.06 -6.00
C GLU A 165 -22.30 -3.71 -6.15
N ALA A 166 -22.25 -4.98 -6.52
CA ALA A 166 -21.00 -5.70 -6.76
C ALA A 166 -20.10 -5.01 -7.81
N HIS A 167 -20.70 -4.36 -8.82
CA HIS A 167 -19.95 -3.61 -9.83
C HIS A 167 -19.40 -2.29 -9.26
N LYS A 168 -20.15 -1.60 -8.40
CA LYS A 168 -19.64 -0.42 -7.68
C LYS A 168 -18.43 -0.79 -6.83
N GLN A 169 -18.56 -1.88 -6.07
CA GLN A 169 -17.51 -2.42 -5.22
C GLN A 169 -16.27 -2.81 -6.04
N ALA A 170 -16.45 -3.41 -7.22
CA ALA A 170 -15.35 -3.74 -8.12
C ALA A 170 -14.64 -2.49 -8.68
N ILE A 171 -15.38 -1.46 -9.09
CA ILE A 171 -14.81 -0.19 -9.58
C ILE A 171 -14.04 0.52 -8.46
N LEU A 172 -14.59 0.55 -7.25
CA LEU A 172 -13.91 1.14 -6.09
C LEU A 172 -12.66 0.33 -5.68
N ALA A 173 -12.76 -1.01 -5.66
CA ALA A 173 -11.63 -1.89 -5.40
C ALA A 173 -10.50 -1.68 -6.41
N ALA A 174 -10.84 -1.53 -7.69
CA ALA A 174 -9.88 -1.31 -8.76
C ALA A 174 -9.04 -0.05 -8.52
N LYS A 175 -9.63 1.05 -8.02
CA LYS A 175 -8.85 2.26 -7.73
C LYS A 175 -8.21 2.32 -6.34
N SER A 176 -8.73 1.55 -5.38
CA SER A 176 -8.11 1.40 -4.07
C SER A 176 -6.93 0.42 -4.15
N TRP A 177 -7.06 -0.79 -3.61
CA TRP A 177 -5.97 -1.78 -3.56
C TRP A 177 -5.56 -2.28 -4.95
N GLY A 178 -6.46 -2.22 -5.92
CA GLY A 178 -6.14 -2.54 -7.31
C GLY A 178 -5.22 -1.51 -7.96
N MET A 179 -5.08 -0.31 -7.41
CA MET A 179 -4.13 0.68 -7.93
C MET A 179 -4.30 0.99 -9.43
N ASN A 180 -5.55 1.00 -9.93
CA ASN A 180 -5.86 1.26 -11.34
C ASN A 180 -5.25 2.59 -11.78
N THR A 181 -4.14 2.49 -12.52
CA THR A 181 -3.24 3.58 -12.89
C THR A 181 -2.59 4.27 -11.69
N SER A 182 -1.48 4.95 -11.94
CA SER A 182 -0.76 5.76 -10.94
C SER A 182 -1.35 7.15 -10.72
N TYR A 183 -2.41 7.51 -11.47
CA TYR A 183 -3.02 8.83 -11.35
C TYR A 183 -3.64 9.06 -9.96
N GLY A 184 -3.31 10.21 -9.35
CA GLY A 184 -3.94 10.69 -8.13
C GLY A 184 -4.84 11.89 -8.39
N ILE A 185 -6.02 11.90 -7.75
CA ILE A 185 -6.96 13.01 -7.93
C ILE A 185 -6.36 14.34 -7.45
N GLY A 186 -6.67 15.42 -8.16
CA GLY A 186 -6.18 16.77 -7.97
C GLY A 186 -4.85 17.08 -8.70
N GLU A 187 -4.15 16.07 -9.23
CA GLU A 187 -2.85 16.27 -9.86
C GLU A 187 -2.95 17.08 -11.15
N VAL A 188 -3.84 16.68 -12.06
CA VAL A 188 -4.05 17.40 -13.34
C VAL A 188 -4.59 18.80 -13.06
N PHE A 189 -5.58 18.94 -12.18
CA PHE A 189 -6.11 20.23 -11.78
C PHE A 189 -5.02 21.20 -11.28
N SER A 190 -4.14 20.74 -10.38
CA SER A 190 -3.11 21.60 -9.77
C SER A 190 -2.07 22.04 -10.79
N ASN A 191 -1.57 21.11 -11.62
CA ASN A 191 -0.62 21.43 -12.69
C ASN A 191 -1.21 22.39 -13.73
N GLU A 192 -2.47 22.16 -14.11
CA GLU A 192 -3.15 23.01 -15.09
C GLU A 192 -3.41 24.42 -14.56
N LEU A 193 -3.80 24.53 -13.29
CA LEU A 193 -4.02 25.82 -12.65
C LEU A 193 -2.71 26.63 -12.56
N GLU A 194 -1.62 25.99 -12.11
CA GLU A 194 -0.31 26.63 -11.99
C GLU A 194 0.32 26.95 -13.36
N SER A 195 -0.04 26.22 -14.42
CA SER A 195 0.34 26.55 -15.80
C SER A 195 -0.44 27.73 -16.41
N GLY A 196 -1.41 28.29 -15.68
CA GLY A 196 -2.14 29.51 -16.04
C GLY A 196 -3.53 29.30 -16.65
N THR A 197 -4.09 28.08 -16.60
CA THR A 197 -5.49 27.85 -17.00
C THR A 197 -6.47 28.35 -15.96
N THR A 198 -7.74 28.55 -16.34
CA THR A 198 -8.78 28.87 -15.36
C THR A 198 -9.16 27.65 -14.53
N ALA A 199 -9.62 27.86 -13.29
CA ALA A 199 -10.09 26.74 -12.45
C ALA A 199 -11.17 25.88 -13.13
N ALA A 200 -12.06 26.48 -13.94
CA ALA A 200 -13.07 25.73 -14.68
C ALA A 200 -12.47 24.85 -15.79
N GLU A 201 -11.43 25.32 -16.48
CA GLU A 201 -10.72 24.53 -17.49
C GLU A 201 -9.90 23.40 -16.85
N ALA A 202 -9.22 23.70 -15.74
CA ALA A 202 -8.50 22.70 -14.95
C ALA A 202 -9.42 21.58 -14.45
N VAL A 203 -10.63 21.90 -13.97
CA VAL A 203 -11.63 20.89 -13.57
C VAL A 203 -12.07 20.03 -14.76
N LYS A 204 -12.26 20.61 -15.95
CA LYS A 204 -12.62 19.83 -17.14
C LYS A 204 -11.52 18.84 -17.53
N LYS A 205 -10.25 19.23 -17.41
CA LYS A 205 -9.11 18.35 -17.67
C LYS A 205 -8.99 17.25 -16.62
N GLU A 206 -9.25 17.58 -15.36
CA GLU A 206 -9.35 16.60 -14.27
C GLU A 206 -10.43 15.54 -14.54
N ILE A 207 -11.63 15.96 -14.92
CA ILE A 207 -12.74 15.06 -15.29
C ILE A 207 -12.32 14.15 -16.45
N ALA A 208 -11.63 14.70 -17.46
CA ALA A 208 -11.18 13.94 -18.62
C ALA A 208 -10.21 12.81 -18.23
N ILE A 209 -9.23 13.07 -17.36
CA ILE A 209 -8.31 12.01 -16.91
C ILE A 209 -9.01 10.97 -16.03
N ILE A 210 -9.92 11.38 -15.14
CA ILE A 210 -10.71 10.44 -14.32
C ILE A 210 -11.50 9.48 -15.22
N LYS A 211 -12.11 9.97 -16.30
CA LYS A 211 -12.80 9.11 -17.27
C LYS A 211 -11.84 8.17 -17.99
N LYS A 212 -10.73 8.72 -18.46
CA LYS A 212 -9.75 8.00 -19.30
C LYS A 212 -9.17 6.77 -18.60
N ILE A 213 -8.86 6.87 -17.30
CA ILE A 213 -8.33 5.75 -16.52
C ILE A 213 -9.30 4.56 -16.38
N TYR A 214 -10.59 4.72 -16.73
CA TYR A 214 -11.56 3.63 -16.79
C TYR A 214 -11.97 3.29 -18.23
N GLU A 215 -11.93 4.25 -19.14
CA GLU A 215 -12.30 4.04 -20.55
C GLU A 215 -11.24 3.23 -21.31
N THR A 216 -9.97 3.59 -21.13
CA THR A 216 -8.82 2.97 -21.81
C THR A 216 -7.67 2.85 -20.80
N PRO A 217 -7.79 1.99 -19.78
CA PRO A 217 -6.90 2.03 -18.63
C PRO A 217 -5.43 1.72 -18.98
N ILE A 218 -5.15 0.81 -19.92
CA ILE A 218 -3.77 0.54 -20.38
C ILE A 218 -3.18 1.79 -21.06
N ASP A 219 -3.93 2.39 -21.99
CA ASP A 219 -3.46 3.58 -22.71
C ASP A 219 -3.31 4.77 -21.76
N ALA A 220 -4.23 4.94 -20.81
CA ALA A 220 -4.17 5.97 -19.79
C ALA A 220 -2.89 5.84 -18.94
N GLN A 221 -2.60 4.64 -18.44
CA GLN A 221 -1.38 4.42 -17.66
C GLN A 221 -0.12 4.62 -18.49
N ALA A 222 -0.12 4.20 -19.75
CA ALA A 222 1.03 4.40 -20.63
C ALA A 222 1.29 5.89 -20.90
N GLU A 223 0.25 6.69 -21.11
CA GLU A 223 0.39 8.14 -21.27
C GLU A 223 0.87 8.83 -20.00
N LEU A 224 0.36 8.45 -18.82
CA LEU A 224 0.87 8.95 -17.54
C LEU A 224 2.37 8.69 -17.38
N MET A 225 2.85 7.52 -17.83
CA MET A 225 4.28 7.17 -17.79
C MET A 225 5.09 7.92 -18.83
N ASP A 226 4.55 8.18 -20.02
CA ASP A 226 5.21 9.03 -21.03
C ASP A 226 5.37 10.46 -20.51
N ASP A 227 4.33 11.03 -19.91
CA ASP A 227 4.33 12.39 -19.34
C ASP A 227 5.29 12.50 -18.14
N PHE A 228 5.37 11.45 -17.32
CA PHE A 228 6.36 11.36 -16.24
C PHE A 228 7.81 11.20 -16.74
N GLY A 229 8.00 10.73 -17.97
CA GLY A 229 9.33 10.46 -18.53
C GLY A 229 9.91 9.12 -18.08
N HIS A 230 9.07 8.10 -17.89
CA HIS A 230 9.49 6.73 -17.60
C HIS A 230 10.35 6.17 -18.73
N THR A 231 11.49 5.57 -18.40
CA THR A 231 12.46 5.09 -19.41
C THR A 231 13.02 3.69 -19.16
N SER A 232 12.70 3.08 -18.02
CA SER A 232 13.25 1.78 -17.65
C SER A 232 12.84 0.63 -18.58
N PHE A 233 11.65 0.70 -19.19
CA PHE A 233 11.15 -0.27 -20.17
C PHE A 233 9.91 0.28 -20.91
N ASP A 234 9.47 -0.43 -21.94
CA ASP A 234 8.23 -0.15 -22.68
C ASP A 234 7.01 -0.61 -21.88
N VAL A 235 6.32 0.36 -21.26
CA VAL A 235 5.14 0.17 -20.40
C VAL A 235 3.95 -0.42 -21.18
N ARG A 236 3.76 -0.04 -22.45
CA ARG A 236 2.67 -0.57 -23.29
C ARG A 236 2.90 -2.04 -23.59
N LYS A 237 4.12 -2.40 -23.97
CA LYS A 237 4.52 -3.78 -24.22
C LYS A 237 4.43 -4.63 -22.96
N TYR A 238 4.79 -4.06 -21.80
CA TYR A 238 4.59 -4.70 -20.50
C TYR A 238 3.10 -5.06 -20.28
N MET A 239 2.20 -4.06 -20.30
CA MET A 239 0.79 -4.29 -19.99
C MET A 239 0.09 -5.18 -21.02
N SER A 240 0.44 -5.06 -22.30
CA SER A 240 -0.08 -5.95 -23.35
C SER A 240 0.32 -7.41 -23.12
N LYS A 241 1.58 -7.68 -22.75
CA LYS A 241 2.04 -9.03 -22.43
C LYS A 241 1.38 -9.53 -21.15
N TYR A 242 1.34 -8.71 -20.10
CA TYR A 242 0.70 -9.07 -18.83
C TYR A 242 -0.79 -9.43 -19.02
N LYS A 243 -1.56 -8.60 -19.74
CA LYS A 243 -2.96 -8.86 -20.11
C LYS A 243 -3.14 -10.20 -20.81
N LYS A 244 -2.25 -10.51 -21.76
CA LYS A 244 -2.32 -11.77 -22.51
C LYS A 244 -2.12 -12.97 -21.61
N GLU A 245 -1.08 -12.96 -20.77
CA GLU A 245 -0.73 -14.10 -19.93
C GLU A 245 -1.72 -14.29 -18.76
N MET A 246 -2.25 -13.20 -18.18
CA MET A 246 -3.22 -13.27 -17.07
C MET A 246 -4.66 -13.58 -17.49
N ARG A 247 -4.99 -13.59 -18.79
CA ARG A 247 -6.38 -13.74 -19.26
C ARG A 247 -7.04 -15.01 -18.72
N ASN A 248 -6.39 -16.16 -18.86
CA ASN A 248 -6.97 -17.43 -18.48
C ASN A 248 -7.21 -17.51 -16.96
N THR A 249 -6.24 -17.05 -16.16
CA THR A 249 -6.36 -16.99 -14.70
C THR A 249 -7.49 -16.07 -14.26
N THR A 250 -7.63 -14.92 -14.93
CA THR A 250 -8.72 -13.96 -14.66
C THR A 250 -10.09 -14.58 -14.96
N ILE A 251 -10.25 -15.21 -16.13
CA ILE A 251 -11.50 -15.87 -16.53
C ILE A 251 -11.83 -17.02 -15.55
N ALA A 252 -10.84 -17.83 -15.18
CA ALA A 252 -11.03 -18.92 -14.22
C ALA A 252 -11.52 -18.40 -12.85
N ALA A 253 -11.03 -17.25 -12.39
CA ALA A 253 -11.52 -16.62 -11.16
C ALA A 253 -12.96 -16.11 -11.29
N VAL A 254 -13.33 -15.54 -12.44
CA VAL A 254 -14.72 -15.15 -12.74
C VAL A 254 -15.63 -16.40 -12.72
N GLU A 255 -15.24 -17.46 -13.41
CA GLU A 255 -16.00 -18.73 -13.49
C GLU A 255 -16.14 -19.41 -12.13
N ASP A 256 -15.13 -19.29 -11.26
CA ASP A 256 -15.18 -19.79 -9.88
C ASP A 256 -15.99 -18.87 -8.93
N GLY A 257 -16.56 -17.78 -9.43
CA GLY A 257 -17.40 -16.86 -8.65
C GLY A 257 -16.61 -16.01 -7.64
N VAL A 258 -15.33 -15.75 -7.91
CA VAL A 258 -14.55 -14.77 -7.14
C VAL A 258 -15.13 -13.38 -7.39
N HIS A 259 -15.38 -12.62 -6.33
CA HIS A 259 -15.90 -11.26 -6.45
C HIS A 259 -14.95 -10.38 -7.27
N TYR A 260 -15.47 -9.59 -8.22
CA TYR A 260 -14.64 -8.81 -9.15
C TYR A 260 -13.69 -7.85 -8.44
N GLY A 261 -14.13 -7.28 -7.31
CA GLY A 261 -13.26 -6.48 -6.43
C GLY A 261 -12.01 -7.21 -5.96
N ASN A 262 -12.08 -8.52 -5.73
CA ASN A 262 -10.92 -9.34 -5.40
C ASN A 262 -10.06 -9.65 -6.63
N ILE A 263 -10.69 -9.87 -7.79
CA ILE A 263 -10.00 -10.14 -9.07
C ILE A 263 -9.12 -8.95 -9.50
N VAL A 264 -9.59 -7.72 -9.30
CA VAL A 264 -8.77 -6.51 -9.58
C VAL A 264 -7.78 -6.17 -8.47
N THR A 265 -7.92 -6.74 -7.28
CA THR A 265 -7.07 -6.40 -6.12
C THR A 265 -5.87 -7.33 -6.01
N VAL A 266 -6.11 -8.64 -5.99
CA VAL A 266 -5.07 -9.64 -5.69
C VAL A 266 -3.88 -9.54 -6.65
N PRO A 267 -4.07 -9.44 -7.99
CA PRO A 267 -2.95 -9.39 -8.92
C PRO A 267 -2.07 -8.15 -8.77
N ALA A 268 -2.63 -7.00 -8.38
CA ALA A 268 -1.87 -5.77 -8.20
C ALA A 268 -1.12 -5.78 -6.86
N TYR A 269 -1.78 -6.22 -5.79
CA TYR A 269 -1.21 -6.12 -4.45
C TYR A 269 -0.03 -7.07 -4.20
N CYS A 270 0.07 -8.17 -4.95
CA CYS A 270 1.11 -9.17 -4.76
C CYS A 270 2.40 -8.94 -5.57
N VAL A 271 2.48 -7.92 -6.42
CA VAL A 271 3.65 -7.76 -7.31
C VAL A 271 4.70 -6.77 -6.83
N GLY A 272 4.39 -5.98 -5.78
CA GLY A 272 5.24 -4.91 -5.27
C GLY A 272 6.65 -5.37 -4.87
N ASP A 273 6.87 -6.65 -4.60
CA ASP A 273 8.17 -7.18 -4.20
C ASP A 273 9.19 -7.28 -5.38
N ILE A 274 8.77 -7.02 -6.62
CA ILE A 274 9.61 -7.12 -7.82
C ILE A 274 9.81 -5.74 -8.45
N SER A 275 11.02 -5.19 -8.32
CA SER A 275 11.35 -3.85 -8.85
C SER A 275 10.53 -2.71 -8.23
N HIS A 276 9.97 -2.91 -7.04
CA HIS A 276 9.45 -1.87 -6.15
C HIS A 276 10.03 -2.05 -4.71
N HIS A 277 9.67 -3.09 -3.93
CA HIS A 277 10.29 -3.37 -2.62
C HIS A 277 11.73 -3.87 -2.73
N ILE A 278 11.97 -4.86 -3.59
CA ILE A 278 13.31 -5.20 -4.05
C ILE A 278 13.61 -4.32 -5.26
N ALA A 279 14.12 -3.11 -5.02
CA ALA A 279 14.45 -2.13 -6.06
C ALA A 279 15.70 -1.32 -5.74
N GLN A 280 16.09 -0.46 -6.69
CA GLN A 280 17.27 0.39 -6.56
C GLN A 280 17.12 1.44 -5.45
N SER A 281 15.92 2.03 -5.27
CA SER A 281 15.63 2.96 -4.17
C SER A 281 15.82 2.30 -2.80
N THR A 282 15.27 1.10 -2.59
CA THR A 282 15.46 0.32 -1.36
C THR A 282 16.92 -0.03 -1.11
N TYR A 283 17.65 -0.47 -2.15
CA TYR A 283 19.09 -0.73 -2.03
C TYR A 283 19.89 0.51 -1.66
N ASN A 284 19.45 1.69 -2.11
CA ASN A 284 20.09 2.97 -1.79
C ASN A 284 19.84 3.37 -0.33
N MET A 285 18.60 3.26 0.15
CA MET A 285 18.24 3.57 1.54
C MET A 285 18.94 2.61 2.51
N CYS A 286 18.91 1.31 2.23
CA CYS A 286 19.44 0.29 3.12
C CYS A 286 20.97 0.23 3.17
N LYS A 287 21.70 1.04 2.38
CA LYS A 287 23.15 1.28 2.57
C LYS A 287 23.45 1.71 4.00
N ASP A 288 22.50 2.39 4.62
CA ASP A 288 22.55 2.76 6.02
C ASP A 288 22.28 1.54 6.92
N ASP A 289 23.24 1.23 7.78
CA ASP A 289 23.15 0.09 8.68
C ASP A 289 21.99 0.22 9.67
N MET A 290 21.69 1.42 10.17
CA MET A 290 20.57 1.64 11.08
C MET A 290 19.24 1.39 10.38
N ILE A 291 19.07 1.83 9.13
CA ILE A 291 17.87 1.49 8.32
C ILE A 291 17.71 -0.02 8.19
N MET A 292 18.77 -0.72 7.76
CA MET A 292 18.71 -2.19 7.61
C MET A 292 18.42 -2.87 8.96
N GLY A 293 19.07 -2.44 10.04
CA GLY A 293 18.87 -2.99 11.38
C GLY A 293 17.45 -2.80 11.90
N ILE A 294 16.81 -1.66 11.63
CA ILE A 294 15.40 -1.41 11.96
C ILE A 294 14.48 -2.37 11.20
N ILE A 295 14.69 -2.56 9.89
CA ILE A 295 13.89 -3.48 9.07
C ILE A 295 14.04 -4.92 9.57
N GLU A 296 15.27 -5.35 9.87
CA GLU A 296 15.54 -6.69 10.41
C GLU A 296 14.88 -6.92 11.77
N ALA A 297 15.08 -5.99 12.72
CA ALA A 297 14.49 -6.09 14.05
C ALA A 297 12.96 -6.11 13.99
N THR A 298 12.36 -5.25 13.16
CA THR A 298 10.89 -5.20 12.98
C THR A 298 10.38 -6.51 12.36
N THR A 299 11.09 -7.06 11.37
CA THR A 299 10.76 -8.36 10.76
C THR A 299 10.81 -9.48 11.79
N ASP A 300 11.84 -9.51 12.64
CA ASP A 300 11.98 -10.49 13.72
C ASP A 300 10.87 -10.37 14.77
N VAL A 301 10.43 -9.14 15.12
CA VAL A 301 9.28 -8.92 16.01
C VAL A 301 8.02 -9.55 15.43
N ILE A 302 7.73 -9.32 14.14
CA ILE A 302 6.57 -9.91 13.47
C ILE A 302 6.65 -11.44 13.52
N ASP A 303 7.78 -12.00 13.10
CA ASP A 303 8.02 -13.44 13.02
C ASP A 303 7.84 -14.15 14.38
N ASN A 304 8.54 -13.66 15.41
CA ASN A 304 8.47 -14.22 16.76
C ASN A 304 7.06 -14.13 17.34
N THR A 305 6.44 -12.95 17.23
CA THR A 305 5.11 -12.69 17.77
C THR A 305 4.06 -13.58 17.10
N LEU A 306 4.14 -13.75 15.78
CA LEU A 306 3.19 -14.59 15.06
C LEU A 306 3.35 -16.07 15.40
N ASN A 307 4.58 -16.57 15.45
CA ASN A 307 4.85 -17.98 15.74
C ASN A 307 4.52 -18.37 17.18
N ALA A 308 4.75 -17.49 18.15
CA ALA A 308 4.41 -17.73 19.55
C ALA A 308 2.90 -17.93 19.77
N ASN A 309 2.06 -17.40 18.89
CA ASN A 309 0.61 -17.36 19.05
C ASN A 309 -0.17 -18.34 18.17
N LEU A 310 0.49 -19.25 17.45
CA LEU A 310 -0.14 -20.20 16.52
C LEU A 310 -1.32 -20.99 17.10
N ASN A 311 -1.25 -21.35 18.39
CA ASN A 311 -2.30 -22.12 19.07
C ASN A 311 -3.43 -21.24 19.67
N ASN A 312 -3.28 -19.92 19.62
CA ASN A 312 -4.14 -18.98 20.34
C ASN A 312 -5.06 -18.16 19.41
N TYR A 313 -4.81 -18.18 18.10
CA TYR A 313 -5.66 -17.50 17.12
C TYR A 313 -7.08 -18.07 17.10
N LYS A 314 -8.06 -17.18 16.91
CA LYS A 314 -9.49 -17.50 16.80
C LYS A 314 -10.02 -17.26 15.39
N SER A 315 -9.35 -16.40 14.62
CA SER A 315 -9.66 -16.12 13.22
C SER A 315 -8.39 -15.79 12.43
N GLU A 316 -8.48 -15.91 11.11
CA GLU A 316 -7.48 -15.45 10.14
C GLU A 316 -7.20 -13.95 10.25
N PHE A 317 -8.18 -13.16 10.71
CA PHE A 317 -8.02 -11.73 10.97
C PHE A 317 -7.18 -11.44 12.22
N ASP A 318 -7.09 -12.38 13.17
CA ASP A 318 -6.16 -12.24 14.30
C ASP A 318 -4.71 -12.28 13.81
N VAL A 319 -4.40 -13.15 12.83
CA VAL A 319 -3.05 -13.26 12.24
C VAL A 319 -2.68 -11.94 11.55
N LEU A 320 -3.58 -11.41 10.70
CA LEU A 320 -3.38 -10.12 10.02
C LEU A 320 -3.24 -8.94 11.00
N SER A 321 -4.13 -8.86 11.98
CA SER A 321 -4.12 -7.78 12.96
C SER A 321 -2.87 -7.82 13.82
N LEU A 322 -2.43 -9.02 14.23
CA LEU A 322 -1.23 -9.19 15.02
C LEU A 322 0.02 -8.84 14.21
N ALA A 323 0.12 -9.28 12.95
CA ALA A 323 1.26 -8.97 12.09
C ALA A 323 1.45 -7.45 11.90
N THR A 324 0.38 -6.74 11.53
CA THR A 324 0.44 -5.29 11.33
C THR A 324 0.60 -4.52 12.64
N GLY A 325 0.00 -5.00 13.73
CA GLY A 325 0.08 -4.36 15.04
C GLY A 325 1.43 -4.56 15.73
N SER A 326 2.05 -5.74 15.61
CA SER A 326 3.37 -6.01 16.17
C SER A 326 4.45 -5.19 15.47
N SER A 327 4.35 -5.08 14.14
CA SER A 327 5.23 -4.18 13.38
C SER A 327 5.08 -2.72 13.83
N ALA A 328 3.85 -2.22 13.89
CA ALA A 328 3.56 -0.86 14.34
C ALA A 328 4.11 -0.58 15.75
N ALA A 329 3.91 -1.51 16.68
CA ALA A 329 4.43 -1.41 18.04
C ALA A 329 5.97 -1.39 18.09
N ALA A 330 6.64 -2.20 17.26
CA ALA A 330 8.09 -2.22 17.15
C ALA A 330 8.65 -0.89 16.64
N VAL A 331 8.08 -0.34 15.56
CA VAL A 331 8.55 0.92 14.97
C VAL A 331 8.32 2.10 15.91
N GLU A 332 7.16 2.19 16.56
CA GLU A 332 6.94 3.23 17.57
C GLU A 332 7.90 3.07 18.76
N TYR A 333 8.12 1.85 19.24
CA TYR A 333 9.07 1.61 20.32
C TYR A 333 10.49 2.07 19.95
N ILE A 334 10.92 1.87 18.70
CA ILE A 334 12.20 2.38 18.18
C ILE A 334 12.25 3.91 18.18
N LEU A 335 11.16 4.62 17.87
CA LEU A 335 11.07 6.09 18.00
C LEU A 335 11.22 6.53 19.47
N GLU A 336 10.54 5.83 20.37
CA GLU A 336 10.56 6.13 21.80
C GLU A 336 11.96 5.96 22.43
N LEU A 337 12.82 5.10 21.87
CA LEU A 337 14.22 4.95 22.30
C LEU A 337 15.06 6.23 22.11
N ASP A 338 14.71 7.08 21.15
CA ASP A 338 15.33 8.40 20.92
C ASP A 338 14.52 9.53 21.60
N GLY A 339 13.47 9.22 22.36
CA GLY A 339 12.60 10.19 23.02
C GLY A 339 11.56 10.85 22.10
N PHE A 340 11.36 10.32 20.90
CA PHE A 340 10.27 10.72 19.99
C PHE A 340 9.03 9.84 20.21
N ASN A 341 7.87 10.29 19.72
CA ASN A 341 6.64 9.51 19.71
C ASN A 341 5.76 9.90 18.53
N ALA A 342 4.76 9.06 18.22
CA ALA A 342 3.86 9.32 17.11
C ALA A 342 3.20 10.70 17.13
N PRO A 343 2.63 11.21 18.25
CA PRO A 343 2.06 12.57 18.28
C PRO A 343 3.01 13.68 17.81
N MET A 344 4.29 13.62 18.20
CA MET A 344 5.30 14.59 17.76
C MET A 344 5.56 14.50 16.25
N ILE A 345 5.68 13.27 15.73
CA ILE A 345 6.01 13.05 14.32
C ILE A 345 4.82 13.37 13.41
N VAL A 346 3.61 13.00 13.81
CA VAL A 346 2.38 13.29 13.06
C VAL A 346 2.16 14.80 12.99
N ASP A 347 2.36 15.54 14.09
CA ASP A 347 2.31 17.01 14.08
C ASP A 347 3.37 17.62 13.15
N LEU A 348 4.61 17.12 13.22
CA LEU A 348 5.70 17.58 12.36
C LEU A 348 5.40 17.37 10.88
N LEU A 349 5.05 16.15 10.46
CA LEU A 349 4.81 15.82 9.06
C LEU A 349 3.54 16.50 8.53
N THR A 350 2.49 16.67 9.35
CA THR A 350 1.28 17.41 8.96
C THR A 350 1.58 18.90 8.77
N LYS A 351 2.34 19.53 9.67
CA LYS A 351 2.77 20.93 9.49
C LYS A 351 3.69 21.10 8.28
N ARG A 352 4.63 20.15 8.09
CA ARG A 352 5.51 20.13 6.92
C ARG A 352 4.70 20.02 5.63
N PHE A 353 3.67 19.19 5.58
CA PHE A 353 2.77 19.09 4.42
C PHE A 353 2.16 20.44 4.05
N HIS A 354 1.60 21.17 5.01
CA HIS A 354 1.00 22.49 4.73
C HIS A 354 2.02 23.52 4.24
N ASN A 355 3.27 23.45 4.74
CA ASN A 355 4.35 24.28 4.21
C ASN A 355 4.75 23.85 2.79
N PHE A 356 4.77 22.54 2.51
CA PHE A 356 5.12 21.99 1.21
C PHE A 356 4.07 22.35 0.15
N VAL A 357 2.78 22.33 0.48
CA VAL A 357 1.70 22.83 -0.38
C VAL A 357 1.93 24.29 -0.79
N GLN A 358 2.37 25.14 0.14
CA GLN A 358 2.64 26.56 -0.14
C GLN A 358 3.90 26.78 -0.98
N GLN A 359 4.88 25.89 -0.87
CA GLN A 359 6.13 25.96 -1.64
C GLN A 359 5.98 25.37 -3.04
N TYR A 360 5.17 24.32 -3.17
CA TYR A 360 5.01 23.50 -4.38
C TYR A 360 3.51 23.23 -4.62
N PRO A 361 2.76 24.24 -5.10
CA PRO A 361 1.34 24.10 -5.36
C PRO A 361 1.04 23.08 -6.48
N ASP A 362 2.00 22.82 -7.37
CA ASP A 362 1.98 21.86 -8.49
C ASP A 362 2.56 20.47 -8.14
N ARG A 363 2.84 20.19 -6.86
CA ARG A 363 3.37 18.89 -6.42
C ARG A 363 2.52 17.71 -6.92
N GLY A 364 3.19 16.60 -7.24
CA GLY A 364 2.52 15.35 -7.60
C GLY A 364 1.65 14.80 -6.46
N ALA A 365 0.53 14.16 -6.78
CA ALA A 365 -0.39 13.67 -5.77
C ALA A 365 0.22 12.52 -4.93
N ALA A 366 1.20 11.80 -5.49
CA ALA A 366 1.91 10.71 -4.82
C ALA A 366 3.01 11.16 -3.85
N ALA A 367 3.41 12.44 -3.88
CA ALA A 367 4.55 12.94 -3.09
C ALA A 367 4.42 12.73 -1.57
N GLU A 368 3.19 12.54 -1.07
CA GLU A 368 2.88 12.41 0.36
C GLU A 368 2.25 11.06 0.70
N LEU A 369 2.15 10.14 -0.26
CA LEU A 369 1.47 8.84 -0.14
C LEU A 369 1.97 8.10 1.10
N HIS A 370 3.25 7.78 1.10
CA HIS A 370 3.87 6.92 2.10
C HIS A 370 4.07 7.61 3.46
N ASN A 371 4.17 8.94 3.51
CA ASN A 371 4.16 9.66 4.77
C ASN A 371 2.84 9.43 5.53
N CYS A 372 1.72 9.32 4.81
CA CYS A 372 0.42 9.00 5.42
C CYS A 372 0.41 7.59 6.03
N ASP A 373 0.91 6.58 5.30
CA ASP A 373 0.98 5.20 5.78
C ASP A 373 1.90 5.07 6.99
N PHE A 374 3.07 5.74 6.95
CA PHE A 374 4.00 5.77 8.08
C PHE A 374 3.38 6.40 9.31
N MET A 375 2.73 7.56 9.17
CA MET A 375 2.02 8.22 10.28
C MET A 375 0.93 7.34 10.89
N ASP A 376 0.13 6.66 10.06
CA ASP A 376 -0.92 5.75 10.52
C ASP A 376 -0.33 4.53 11.25
N MET A 377 0.79 3.99 10.75
CA MET A 377 1.51 2.88 11.39
C MET A 377 2.02 3.27 12.78
N ILE A 378 2.79 4.35 12.90
CA ILE A 378 3.37 4.74 14.20
C ILE A 378 2.28 5.19 15.18
N TYR A 379 1.20 5.82 14.72
CA TYR A 379 0.08 6.20 15.59
C TYR A 379 -0.66 4.98 16.14
N ARG A 380 -0.85 3.95 15.31
CA ARG A 380 -1.36 2.66 15.78
C ARG A 380 -0.43 2.03 16.81
N GLY A 381 0.88 2.04 16.54
CA GLY A 381 1.92 1.58 17.46
C GLY A 381 1.86 2.28 18.81
N TRP A 382 1.75 3.61 18.78
CA TRP A 382 1.62 4.47 19.96
C TRP A 382 0.41 4.13 20.82
N GLY A 383 -0.73 3.80 20.19
CA GLY A 383 -1.90 3.32 20.92
C GLY A 383 -1.63 2.04 21.73
N TYR A 384 -0.77 1.15 21.24
CA TYR A 384 -0.36 -0.07 21.96
C TYR A 384 0.72 0.22 23.01
N THR A 385 1.76 0.99 22.67
CA THR A 385 2.88 1.28 23.58
C THR A 385 2.46 2.19 24.74
N ASP A 386 1.66 3.23 24.51
CA ASP A 386 1.13 4.11 25.56
C ASP A 386 0.28 3.32 26.55
N LYS A 387 -0.61 2.45 26.05
CA LYS A 387 -1.43 1.58 26.91
C LYS A 387 -0.55 0.66 27.76
N ALA A 388 0.42 -0.03 27.15
CA ALA A 388 1.34 -0.90 27.89
C ALA A 388 2.14 -0.14 28.93
N ARG A 389 2.59 1.09 28.61
CA ARG A 389 3.38 1.93 29.51
C ARG A 389 2.56 2.37 30.72
N ARG A 390 1.29 2.75 30.53
CA ARG A 390 0.37 3.05 31.63
C ARG A 390 0.12 1.85 32.54
N MET A 391 -0.02 0.66 31.95
CA MET A 391 -0.25 -0.57 32.70
C MET A 391 0.98 -0.99 33.51
N ARG A 392 2.17 -0.89 32.93
CA ARG A 392 3.44 -1.14 33.62
C ARG A 392 3.70 -0.16 34.77
N SER A 393 3.19 1.08 34.66
CA SER A 393 3.38 2.11 35.69
C SER A 393 4.89 2.34 35.96
N SER A 394 5.32 2.30 37.22
CA SER A 394 6.71 2.47 37.67
C SER A 394 7.48 1.15 37.80
N GLU A 395 6.93 0.03 37.34
CA GLU A 395 7.60 -1.28 37.44
C GLU A 395 8.82 -1.35 36.53
N ASP A 396 9.90 -1.96 37.04
CA ASP A 396 11.17 -2.16 36.33
C ASP A 396 11.10 -3.42 35.46
N GLU A 397 10.06 -3.49 34.64
CA GLU A 397 9.80 -4.58 33.70
C GLU A 397 9.88 -4.09 32.26
N ASP A 398 10.15 -5.02 31.35
CA ASP A 398 10.15 -4.72 29.93
C ASP A 398 8.75 -4.35 29.43
N LEU A 399 8.68 -3.33 28.56
CA LEU A 399 7.41 -2.88 27.98
C LEU A 399 6.84 -3.98 27.09
N THR A 400 5.62 -4.44 27.35
CA THR A 400 4.97 -5.50 26.56
C THR A 400 3.65 -5.00 25.97
N PRO A 401 3.66 -4.49 24.72
CA PRO A 401 2.44 -4.10 24.02
C PRO A 401 1.50 -5.28 23.80
N ILE A 402 0.20 -5.02 23.80
CA ILE A 402 -0.84 -6.02 23.55
C ILE A 402 -1.68 -5.61 22.34
N VAL A 403 -1.68 -6.45 21.31
CA VAL A 403 -2.45 -6.28 20.07
C VAL A 403 -3.56 -7.31 20.06
N ASN A 404 -4.82 -6.88 20.11
CA ASN A 404 -6.00 -7.76 20.13
C ASN A 404 -5.95 -8.91 21.15
N GLY A 405 -5.27 -8.69 22.29
CA GLY A 405 -5.11 -9.69 23.35
C GLY A 405 -3.88 -10.59 23.22
N PHE A 406 -3.03 -10.38 22.21
CA PHE A 406 -1.76 -11.07 22.03
C PHE A 406 -0.60 -10.15 22.43
N GLU A 407 0.34 -10.67 23.20
CA GLU A 407 1.57 -9.96 23.57
C GLU A 407 2.51 -9.85 22.38
N VAL A 408 3.12 -8.68 22.22
CA VAL A 408 4.13 -8.42 21.19
C VAL A 408 5.53 -8.63 21.77
N ASP A 409 6.32 -9.45 21.08
CA ASP A 409 7.73 -9.67 21.43
C ASP A 409 8.60 -8.53 20.88
N LEU A 410 9.04 -7.62 21.75
CA LEU A 410 9.96 -6.52 21.40
C LEU A 410 11.45 -6.87 21.59
N ASP A 411 11.79 -8.08 22.03
CA ASP A 411 13.18 -8.48 22.27
C ASP A 411 14.08 -8.38 21.03
N PRO A 412 13.61 -8.66 19.80
CA PRO A 412 14.42 -8.45 18.62
C PRO A 412 14.89 -7.00 18.45
N VAL A 413 14.13 -6.00 18.91
CA VAL A 413 14.61 -4.61 18.97
C VAL A 413 15.64 -4.44 20.08
N ARG A 414 15.34 -4.92 21.29
CA ARG A 414 16.20 -4.76 22.50
C ARG A 414 17.57 -5.44 22.37
N THR A 415 17.67 -6.45 21.53
CA THR A 415 18.88 -7.27 21.37
C THR A 415 19.61 -7.00 20.05
N ASN A 416 19.02 -6.23 19.13
CA ASN A 416 19.67 -5.87 17.87
C ASN A 416 20.87 -4.93 18.11
N ASP A 417 22.07 -5.43 17.83
CA ASP A 417 23.32 -4.69 18.09
C ASP A 417 23.40 -3.37 17.32
N ILE A 418 22.80 -3.26 16.14
CA ILE A 418 22.79 -2.01 15.39
C ILE A 418 21.82 -1.02 16.03
N VAL A 419 20.56 -1.43 16.19
CA VAL A 419 19.49 -0.56 16.69
C VAL A 419 19.80 -0.06 18.10
N MET A 420 20.39 -0.90 18.96
CA MET A 420 20.71 -0.49 20.33
C MET A 420 22.02 0.29 20.48
N ASN A 421 22.81 0.47 19.41
CA ASN A 421 24.08 1.18 19.45
C ASN A 421 24.17 2.36 18.45
N PRO A 422 23.26 3.37 18.51
CA PRO A 422 23.25 4.50 17.59
C PRO A 422 24.54 5.32 17.61
N GLN A 423 25.26 5.32 18.74
CA GLN A 423 26.54 5.99 18.92
C GLN A 423 27.65 5.49 18.00
N ARG A 424 27.49 4.33 17.36
CA ARG A 424 28.45 3.80 16.37
C ARG A 424 28.25 4.39 14.96
N TYR A 425 27.11 5.06 14.73
CA TYR A 425 26.66 5.49 13.40
C TYR A 425 26.58 7.02 13.25
N THR A 426 27.04 7.76 14.26
CA THR A 426 27.15 9.23 14.23
C THR A 426 28.19 9.71 15.25
N TYR A 427 28.26 11.01 15.52
CA TYR A 427 29.06 11.56 16.60
C TYR A 427 28.62 10.97 17.97
N PRO A 428 29.44 10.14 18.64
CA PRO A 428 28.94 9.23 19.68
C PRO A 428 28.20 9.88 20.85
N ALA A 429 28.66 11.05 21.30
CA ALA A 429 28.05 11.76 22.42
C ALA A 429 26.71 12.45 22.10
N CYS A 430 26.35 12.53 20.81
CA CYS A 430 25.16 13.24 20.32
C CYS A 430 24.20 12.32 19.54
N ALA A 431 24.30 11.00 19.75
CA ALA A 431 23.58 9.99 18.96
C ALA A 431 22.11 9.82 19.36
N ILE A 432 21.42 10.91 19.69
CA ILE A 432 20.06 10.95 20.26
C ILE A 432 18.95 11.04 19.20
N SER A 433 19.30 11.07 17.91
CA SER A 433 18.34 11.24 16.82
C SER A 433 18.63 10.33 15.62
N VAL A 434 19.43 9.27 15.82
CA VAL A 434 19.92 8.41 14.73
C VAL A 434 18.83 7.45 14.28
N ARG A 435 18.08 6.86 15.22
CA ARG A 435 16.96 5.97 14.86
C ARG A 435 15.87 6.79 14.22
N PHE A 436 15.57 7.95 14.81
CA PHE A 436 14.63 8.92 14.25
C PHE A 436 14.99 9.31 12.80
N SER A 437 16.24 9.74 12.53
CA SER A 437 16.61 10.17 11.17
C SER A 437 16.58 9.03 10.14
N SER A 438 16.88 7.79 10.56
CA SER A 438 16.68 6.60 9.72
C SER A 438 15.20 6.31 9.46
N LEU A 439 14.35 6.44 10.47
CA LEU A 439 12.90 6.30 10.32
C LEU A 439 12.29 7.40 9.46
N MET A 440 12.82 8.62 9.46
CA MET A 440 12.33 9.68 8.57
C MET A 440 12.61 9.40 7.10
N ARG A 441 13.70 8.69 6.77
CA ARG A 441 13.91 8.19 5.39
C ARG A 441 12.92 7.07 5.05
N LEU A 442 12.64 6.20 6.01
CA LEU A 442 11.63 5.14 5.84
C LEU A 442 10.19 5.68 5.88
N ALA A 443 9.96 6.92 6.32
CA ALA A 443 8.64 7.55 6.24
C ALA A 443 8.23 7.86 4.79
N ASP A 444 9.21 8.05 3.90
CA ASP A 444 8.97 8.22 2.47
C ASP A 444 8.78 6.87 1.75
N TYR A 445 9.13 5.76 2.43
CA TYR A 445 9.03 4.40 1.89
C TYR A 445 8.94 3.34 3.01
N PRO A 446 7.76 3.18 3.65
CA PRO A 446 7.61 2.33 4.81
C PRO A 446 7.27 0.88 4.44
N CYS A 447 7.25 0.49 3.16
CA CYS A 447 6.63 -0.76 2.70
C CYS A 447 7.21 -2.03 3.35
N LEU A 448 8.50 -2.05 3.71
CA LEU A 448 9.12 -3.15 4.45
C LEU A 448 8.92 -3.08 5.99
N LEU A 449 8.42 -1.96 6.51
CA LEU A 449 7.98 -1.78 7.91
C LEU A 449 6.48 -2.05 8.04
N THR A 450 5.62 -1.40 7.25
CA THR A 450 4.19 -1.79 7.13
C THR A 450 4.07 -3.24 6.71
N SER A 451 5.12 -3.76 6.06
CA SER A 451 5.35 -5.14 5.66
C SER A 451 4.31 -5.58 4.64
N GLU A 452 4.28 -4.88 3.52
CA GLU A 452 3.45 -5.21 2.37
C GLU A 452 3.60 -6.65 1.87
N PRO A 453 4.81 -7.26 1.81
CA PRO A 453 4.92 -8.68 1.49
C PRO A 453 4.11 -9.58 2.45
N VAL A 454 4.07 -9.24 3.74
CA VAL A 454 3.25 -9.96 4.74
C VAL A 454 1.77 -9.70 4.50
N THR A 455 1.34 -8.44 4.38
CA THR A 455 -0.08 -8.12 4.29
C THR A 455 -0.70 -8.58 2.98
N ALA A 456 0.00 -8.48 1.84
CA ALA A 456 -0.46 -9.01 0.55
C ALA A 456 -0.66 -10.53 0.60
N THR A 457 0.30 -11.25 1.20
CA THR A 457 0.23 -12.71 1.37
C THR A 457 -0.90 -13.14 2.30
N LEU A 458 -1.05 -12.47 3.46
CA LEU A 458 -2.13 -12.76 4.41
C LEU A 458 -3.50 -12.42 3.82
N MET A 459 -3.63 -11.28 3.15
CA MET A 459 -4.89 -10.88 2.52
C MET A 459 -5.29 -11.79 1.37
N THR A 460 -4.33 -12.30 0.59
CA THR A 460 -4.61 -13.33 -0.42
C THR A 460 -5.19 -14.58 0.22
N ASN A 461 -4.62 -15.04 1.33
CA ASN A 461 -5.15 -16.19 2.08
C ASN A 461 -6.55 -15.93 2.66
N ILE A 462 -6.81 -14.72 3.17
CA ILE A 462 -8.13 -14.31 3.70
C ILE A 462 -9.16 -14.24 2.57
N ILE A 463 -8.82 -13.62 1.45
CA ILE A 463 -9.70 -13.53 0.27
C ILE A 463 -10.00 -14.93 -0.26
N ALA A 464 -9.03 -15.86 -0.24
CA ALA A 464 -9.28 -17.22 -0.68
C ALA A 464 -10.32 -17.95 0.20
N LEU A 465 -10.44 -17.59 1.48
CA LEU A 465 -11.49 -18.11 2.38
C LEU A 465 -12.85 -17.43 2.16
N HIS A 466 -12.84 -16.17 1.73
CA HIS A 466 -14.03 -15.31 1.59
C HIS A 466 -14.16 -14.74 0.18
N LYS A 467 -14.00 -15.58 -0.84
CA LYS A 467 -13.83 -15.15 -2.24
C LYS A 467 -15.01 -14.36 -2.81
N ASP A 468 -16.19 -14.56 -2.26
CA ASP A 468 -17.47 -13.97 -2.67
C ASP A 468 -17.69 -12.55 -2.15
N SER A 469 -16.85 -12.09 -1.21
CA SER A 469 -16.94 -10.77 -0.59
C SER A 469 -15.73 -9.90 -0.96
N PRO A 470 -15.92 -8.63 -1.37
CA PRO A 470 -14.80 -7.75 -1.70
C PRO A 470 -14.03 -7.36 -0.44
N ALA A 471 -12.73 -7.66 -0.43
CA ALA A 471 -11.83 -7.27 0.66
C ALA A 471 -11.42 -5.78 0.61
N ALA A 472 -11.50 -5.14 -0.56
CA ALA A 472 -10.98 -3.80 -0.81
C ALA A 472 -12.09 -2.81 -1.27
N PRO A 473 -11.97 -1.53 -0.87
CA PRO A 473 -11.20 -1.06 0.28
C PRO A 473 -11.81 -1.58 1.59
N VAL A 474 -11.06 -1.53 2.68
CA VAL A 474 -11.59 -1.89 3.99
C VAL A 474 -12.72 -0.93 4.37
N ARG A 475 -13.93 -1.47 4.58
CA ARG A 475 -15.13 -0.73 5.00
C ARG A 475 -15.13 -0.47 6.50
N GLY A 476 -14.14 0.27 6.98
CA GLY A 476 -13.94 0.54 8.39
C GLY A 476 -13.12 1.79 8.66
N CYS A 477 -13.37 2.42 9.82
CA CYS A 477 -12.53 3.51 10.29
C CYS A 477 -11.17 2.97 10.73
N LYS A 478 -10.10 3.32 10.02
CA LYS A 478 -8.72 2.98 10.41
C LYS A 478 -8.11 3.90 11.48
N ASN A 479 -8.88 4.87 11.98
CA ASN A 479 -8.43 5.88 12.95
C ASN A 479 -7.16 6.63 12.46
N CYS A 480 -7.22 7.21 11.25
CA CYS A 480 -6.05 7.82 10.59
C CYS A 480 -5.39 8.88 11.50
N ALA A 481 -4.06 8.85 11.57
CA ALA A 481 -3.27 9.59 12.55
C ALA A 481 -3.49 11.11 12.47
N SER A 482 -3.30 11.69 11.28
CA SER A 482 -3.43 13.14 11.09
C SER A 482 -4.87 13.62 11.27
N ALA A 483 -5.87 12.81 10.95
CA ALA A 483 -7.28 13.13 11.20
C ALA A 483 -7.70 12.95 12.68
N ALA A 484 -6.94 12.18 13.47
CA ALA A 484 -7.20 11.93 14.87
C ALA A 484 -6.47 12.92 15.80
N LEU A 485 -5.27 13.36 15.41
CA LEU A 485 -4.37 14.15 16.25
C LEU A 485 -4.30 15.63 15.89
N VAL A 486 -4.48 16.00 14.62
CA VAL A 486 -4.18 17.36 14.13
C VAL A 486 -5.39 18.00 13.44
N ASP A 487 -5.94 17.34 12.43
CA ASP A 487 -6.97 17.92 11.55
C ASP A 487 -8.37 17.39 11.85
N PHE A 488 -9.35 18.28 11.94
CA PHE A 488 -10.78 17.92 12.09
C PHE A 488 -11.42 17.52 10.75
N ARG A 489 -10.87 16.52 10.08
CA ARG A 489 -11.30 16.06 8.74
C ARG A 489 -12.00 14.71 8.73
N HIS A 490 -12.13 14.06 9.89
CA HIS A 490 -12.67 12.70 9.98
C HIS A 490 -14.08 12.53 9.37
N HIS A 491 -14.95 13.55 9.49
CA HIS A 491 -16.31 13.50 8.95
C HIS A 491 -16.39 13.49 7.42
N TYR A 492 -15.27 13.69 6.71
CA TYR A 492 -15.19 13.57 5.25
C TYR A 492 -14.75 12.18 4.75
N CYS A 493 -14.45 11.22 5.65
CA CYS A 493 -13.86 9.91 5.29
C CYS A 493 -14.80 8.97 4.52
N GLN A 494 -16.11 9.05 4.78
CA GLN A 494 -17.15 8.26 4.10
C GLN A 494 -17.02 6.74 4.23
N TRP A 495 -16.28 6.24 5.23
CA TRP A 495 -16.12 4.80 5.44
C TRP A 495 -17.43 4.07 5.73
N ARG A 496 -18.46 4.77 6.25
CA ARG A 496 -19.80 4.20 6.50
C ARG A 496 -20.66 4.18 5.24
N GLU A 497 -20.44 5.16 4.37
CA GLU A 497 -21.13 5.35 3.10
C GLU A 497 -20.39 4.65 1.95
N ALA A 498 -19.37 3.85 2.24
CA ALA A 498 -18.64 3.06 1.24
C ALA A 498 -19.58 2.03 0.60
N VAL A 499 -19.60 2.01 -0.74
CA VAL A 499 -20.32 1.01 -1.55
C VAL A 499 -19.80 -0.41 -1.29
#